data_AF-A0AB73NFH1-F1
#
_entry.id   AF-A0AB73NFH1-F1
#
_cell.length_a   1.000
_cell.length_b   1.000
_cell.length_c   1.000
_cell.angle_alpha   90.00
_cell.angle_beta   90.00
_cell.angle_gamma   90.00
#
_symmetry.space_group_name_H-M   'P 1'
#
loop_
_entity.id
_entity.type
_entity.pdbx_description
1 polymer ?
#
loop_
_entity_poly.entity_id
_entity_poly.type
_entity_poly.pdbx_seq_one_letter_code
_entity_poly.pdbx_strand_id
1 'polypeptide(L)'
;MQSISDVANIRFIEVNESVNANIPIVNVHPEQPISAAGYARLPGGADNLSPVCINADFSENLTPTRSNYGGRVFTHEIMHALGLKHTHDTVRLTQQKSVMSYYSEWYSDADYAGHYASTPQLYDIAALQYLYGPNMSTRTGNDIYTYSSHAPILCIWDADGIDTLDFSHQTQDQVINLTSGSFSHIGGLKGNISIAYGVVIENAIGGSGNDQLWGNKEVNVLAGGDGDDKLSGGNGADHLWGGKGNNTFIYHHIEDSLTTSADTIHDFKSGEDKIDLSPLIYGNEDIALVDKFSFSGQTEIMQKYDEVRDITYLMVDFDNKRHEADMMIKLTGKHQLTLNNFIINPLLTT
;
A
#
# COMPACT_ATOMS: atom_id res chain seq x y z
N MET A 1 -7.91 -17.32 13.01
CA MET A 1 -8.24 -16.73 14.33
C MET A 1 -7.25 -15.64 14.71
N GLN A 2 -5.94 -15.91 14.82
CA GLN A 2 -4.96 -14.85 15.15
C GLN A 2 -5.05 -13.63 14.22
N SER A 3 -5.12 -13.83 12.91
CA SER A 3 -5.30 -12.74 11.93
C SER A 3 -6.55 -11.88 12.14
N ILE A 4 -7.56 -12.40 12.83
CA ILE A 4 -8.79 -11.66 13.16
C ILE A 4 -8.62 -10.92 14.50
N SER A 5 -8.03 -11.55 15.51
CA SER A 5 -7.72 -10.88 16.79
C SER A 5 -6.63 -9.82 16.66
N ASP A 6 -5.77 -9.92 15.64
CA ASP A 6 -4.78 -8.88 15.31
C ASP A 6 -5.47 -7.57 14.92
N VAL A 7 -6.62 -7.62 14.26
CA VAL A 7 -7.24 -6.41 13.67
C VAL A 7 -8.38 -5.82 14.49
N ALA A 8 -8.96 -6.60 15.41
CA ALA A 8 -10.12 -6.20 16.22
C ALA A 8 -10.00 -6.70 17.66
N ASN A 9 -10.67 -6.04 18.62
CA ASN A 9 -10.62 -6.38 20.06
C ASN A 9 -11.38 -7.67 20.39
N ILE A 10 -10.91 -8.79 19.84
CA ILE A 10 -11.45 -10.12 20.02
C ILE A 10 -10.33 -10.98 20.59
N ARG A 11 -10.65 -11.73 21.65
CA ARG A 11 -9.73 -12.73 22.22
C ARG A 11 -10.31 -14.11 22.06
N PHE A 12 -9.65 -14.95 21.26
CA PHE A 12 -9.98 -16.37 21.17
C PHE A 12 -9.29 -17.13 22.30
N ILE A 13 -10.04 -17.98 22.99
CA ILE A 13 -9.52 -18.88 24.04
C ILE A 13 -9.96 -20.28 23.66
N GLU A 14 -8.98 -21.16 23.42
CA GLU A 14 -9.25 -22.58 23.22
C GLU A 14 -9.74 -23.20 24.53
N VAL A 15 -10.77 -24.04 24.42
CA VAL A 15 -11.36 -24.77 25.55
C VAL A 15 -11.43 -26.25 25.22
N ASN A 16 -11.40 -27.09 26.25
CA ASN A 16 -11.56 -28.53 26.09
C ASN A 16 -12.95 -28.88 25.55
N GLU A 17 -13.06 -30.02 24.84
CA GLU A 17 -14.31 -30.52 24.22
C GLU A 17 -15.48 -30.71 25.20
N SER A 18 -15.19 -30.79 26.50
CA SER A 18 -16.22 -30.90 27.56
C SER A 18 -16.87 -29.57 27.94
N VAL A 19 -16.43 -28.44 27.35
CA VAL A 19 -16.93 -27.09 27.63
C VAL A 19 -17.61 -26.55 26.38
N ASN A 20 -18.77 -25.90 26.56
CA ASN A 20 -19.45 -25.23 25.46
C ASN A 20 -18.62 -24.04 24.96
N ALA A 21 -17.96 -24.20 23.82
CA ALA A 21 -17.27 -23.12 23.11
C ALA A 21 -18.27 -22.23 22.36
N ASN A 22 -18.06 -20.92 22.32
CA ASN A 22 -18.92 -20.01 21.56
C ASN A 22 -18.89 -20.29 20.05
N ILE A 23 -17.72 -20.68 19.53
CA ILE A 23 -17.48 -20.98 18.12
C ILE A 23 -16.86 -22.38 18.02
N PRO A 24 -17.67 -23.45 18.08
CA PRO A 24 -17.17 -24.79 17.84
C PRO A 24 -16.85 -24.95 16.35
N ILE A 25 -15.68 -25.54 16.04
CA ILE A 25 -15.28 -25.87 14.67
C ILE A 25 -15.38 -27.38 14.50
N VAL A 26 -16.12 -27.83 13.49
CA VAL A 26 -16.38 -29.25 13.24
C VAL A 26 -16.19 -29.59 11.77
N ASN A 27 -15.61 -30.76 11.51
CA ASN A 27 -15.62 -31.35 10.17
C ASN A 27 -16.98 -32.01 9.93
N VAL A 28 -17.51 -31.85 8.72
CA VAL A 28 -18.76 -32.50 8.29
C VAL A 28 -18.54 -33.29 7.01
N HIS A 29 -19.20 -34.44 6.93
CA HIS A 29 -19.34 -35.26 5.73
C HIS A 29 -20.84 -35.33 5.40
N PRO A 30 -21.36 -34.45 4.55
CA PRO A 30 -22.77 -34.40 4.20
C PRO A 30 -23.24 -35.74 3.61
N GLU A 31 -24.38 -36.26 4.06
CA GLU A 31 -24.93 -37.53 3.55
C GLU A 31 -25.23 -37.50 2.05
N GLN A 32 -25.44 -36.30 1.49
CA GLN A 32 -25.54 -36.04 0.06
C GLN A 32 -24.49 -35.00 -0.32
N PRO A 33 -23.78 -35.15 -1.46
CA PRO A 33 -22.79 -34.17 -1.89
C PRO A 33 -23.42 -32.78 -2.03
N ILE A 34 -22.88 -31.80 -1.31
CA ILE A 34 -23.23 -30.38 -1.46
C ILE A 34 -22.05 -29.62 -2.06
N SER A 35 -22.35 -28.55 -2.79
CA SER A 35 -21.32 -27.68 -3.39
C SER A 35 -20.65 -26.73 -2.39
N ALA A 36 -21.15 -26.66 -1.16
CA ALA A 36 -20.60 -25.79 -0.12
C ALA A 36 -19.34 -26.40 0.50
N ALA A 37 -18.23 -25.65 0.46
CA ALA A 37 -16.97 -26.03 1.10
C ALA A 37 -16.96 -25.79 2.62
N GLY A 38 -17.86 -24.93 3.11
CA GLY A 38 -18.06 -24.65 4.52
C GLY A 38 -19.41 -23.94 4.72
N TYR A 39 -19.84 -23.87 5.97
CA TYR A 39 -20.94 -23.01 6.39
C TYR A 39 -20.84 -22.72 7.88
N ALA A 40 -21.28 -21.54 8.30
CA ALA A 40 -21.33 -21.16 9.71
C ALA A 40 -22.63 -20.46 10.08
N ARG A 41 -22.92 -20.43 11.38
CA ARG A 41 -24.08 -19.72 11.93
C ARG A 41 -23.67 -18.36 12.49
N LEU A 42 -24.35 -17.30 12.04
CA LEU A 42 -24.21 -15.96 12.60
C LEU A 42 -24.51 -15.95 14.12
N PRO A 43 -23.92 -15.03 14.90
CA PRO A 43 -24.26 -14.82 16.30
C PRO A 43 -25.76 -14.55 16.54
N GLY A 44 -26.22 -14.85 17.76
CA GLY A 44 -27.60 -14.57 18.20
C GLY A 44 -28.58 -15.73 18.05
N GLY A 45 -28.09 -16.95 17.83
CA GLY A 45 -28.91 -18.17 17.93
C GLY A 45 -29.41 -18.44 19.36
N ALA A 46 -30.48 -19.23 19.50
CA ALA A 46 -31.12 -19.50 20.80
C ALA A 46 -30.21 -20.18 21.84
N ASP A 47 -29.17 -20.88 21.39
CA ASP A 47 -28.14 -21.55 22.20
C ASP A 47 -26.90 -20.67 22.43
N ASN A 48 -26.87 -19.45 21.89
CA ASN A 48 -25.71 -18.53 21.88
C ASN A 48 -24.43 -19.14 21.30
N LEU A 49 -24.53 -20.15 20.43
CA LEU A 49 -23.39 -20.74 19.73
C LEU A 49 -23.35 -20.25 18.27
N SER A 50 -22.17 -20.22 17.69
CA SER A 50 -21.91 -19.91 16.29
C SER A 50 -21.02 -21.00 15.68
N PRO A 51 -21.55 -22.22 15.48
CA PRO A 51 -20.79 -23.32 14.90
C PRO A 51 -20.25 -22.98 13.51
N VAL A 52 -19.03 -23.41 13.26
CA VAL A 52 -18.34 -23.40 11.97
C VAL A 52 -18.20 -24.84 11.50
N CYS A 53 -18.86 -25.16 10.39
CA CYS A 53 -18.82 -26.48 9.78
C CYS A 53 -17.94 -26.45 8.54
N ILE A 54 -16.89 -27.27 8.52
CA ILE A 54 -15.95 -27.39 7.41
C ILE A 54 -16.23 -28.69 6.67
N ASN A 55 -16.50 -28.61 5.36
CA ASN A 55 -16.80 -29.79 4.57
C ASN A 55 -15.52 -30.56 4.26
N ALA A 56 -15.37 -31.75 4.86
CA ALA A 56 -14.17 -32.57 4.74
C ALA A 56 -14.08 -33.34 3.42
N ASP A 57 -15.11 -33.29 2.56
CA ASP A 57 -15.07 -33.85 1.21
C ASP A 57 -14.25 -32.97 0.23
N PHE A 58 -13.98 -31.71 0.60
CA PHE A 58 -13.07 -30.83 -0.15
C PHE A 58 -11.64 -31.05 0.33
N SER A 59 -10.78 -31.62 -0.52
CA SER A 59 -9.41 -32.01 -0.14
C SER A 59 -8.58 -30.85 0.43
N GLU A 60 -8.73 -29.63 -0.10
CA GLU A 60 -8.00 -28.46 0.39
C GLU A 60 -8.38 -28.06 1.83
N ASN A 61 -9.59 -28.40 2.30
CA ASN A 61 -10.00 -28.15 3.68
C ASN A 61 -9.27 -29.06 4.68
N LEU A 62 -8.73 -30.19 4.24
CA LEU A 62 -7.94 -31.10 5.09
C LEU A 62 -6.48 -30.65 5.21
N THR A 63 -6.03 -29.79 4.31
CA THR A 63 -4.68 -29.22 4.31
C THR A 63 -4.72 -27.71 4.04
N PRO A 64 -5.38 -26.91 4.91
CA PRO A 64 -5.49 -25.48 4.71
C PRO A 64 -4.11 -24.82 4.86
N THR A 65 -3.77 -23.93 3.93
CA THR A 65 -2.55 -23.12 3.96
C THR A 65 -2.92 -21.64 3.97
N ARG A 66 -1.91 -20.76 4.04
CA ARG A 66 -2.15 -19.31 3.96
C ARG A 66 -2.53 -18.79 2.57
N SER A 67 -2.47 -19.64 1.54
CA SER A 67 -2.63 -19.22 0.14
C SER A 67 -3.54 -20.12 -0.70
N ASN A 68 -4.17 -21.12 -0.08
CA ASN A 68 -5.07 -22.05 -0.77
C ASN A 68 -6.54 -21.82 -0.39
N TYR A 69 -7.43 -22.50 -1.11
CA TYR A 69 -8.87 -22.32 -0.95
C TYR A 69 -9.34 -22.76 0.44
N GLY A 70 -8.77 -23.84 0.99
CA GLY A 70 -9.08 -24.30 2.34
C GLY A 70 -8.83 -23.24 3.41
N GLY A 71 -7.68 -22.57 3.38
CA GLY A 71 -7.37 -21.48 4.32
C GLY A 71 -8.35 -20.30 4.22
N ARG A 72 -8.81 -19.99 3.00
CA ARG A 72 -9.86 -19.00 2.77
C ARG A 72 -11.18 -19.43 3.39
N VAL A 73 -11.62 -20.67 3.19
CA VAL A 73 -12.88 -21.22 3.76
C VAL A 73 -12.87 -21.06 5.27
N PHE A 74 -11.81 -21.48 5.96
CA PHE A 74 -11.71 -21.32 7.41
C PHE A 74 -11.89 -19.86 7.85
N THR A 75 -11.22 -18.93 7.18
CA THR A 75 -11.30 -17.50 7.52
C THR A 75 -12.70 -16.95 7.28
N HIS A 76 -13.31 -17.29 6.14
CA HIS A 76 -14.66 -16.92 5.74
C HIS A 76 -15.70 -17.40 6.76
N GLU A 77 -15.66 -18.68 7.14
CA GLU A 77 -16.64 -19.25 8.06
C GLU A 77 -16.48 -18.70 9.49
N ILE A 78 -15.25 -18.47 9.95
CA ILE A 78 -15.02 -17.82 11.25
C ILE A 78 -15.57 -16.39 11.25
N MET A 79 -15.47 -15.65 10.13
CA MET A 79 -16.05 -14.31 10.03
C MET A 79 -17.59 -14.31 10.08
N HIS A 80 -18.25 -15.29 9.46
CA HIS A 80 -19.69 -15.51 9.68
C HIS A 80 -20.00 -15.76 11.15
N ALA A 81 -19.22 -16.60 11.84
CA ALA A 81 -19.39 -16.85 13.27
C ALA A 81 -19.16 -15.59 14.14
N LEU A 82 -18.54 -14.55 13.59
CA LEU A 82 -18.38 -13.22 14.21
C LEU A 82 -19.38 -12.18 13.71
N GLY A 83 -20.34 -12.56 12.85
CA GLY A 83 -21.44 -11.70 12.43
C GLY A 83 -21.25 -10.98 11.10
N LEU A 84 -20.17 -11.24 10.36
CA LEU A 84 -20.02 -10.72 9.00
C LEU A 84 -20.92 -11.49 8.05
N LYS A 85 -21.47 -10.81 7.05
CA LYS A 85 -22.29 -11.39 5.99
C LYS A 85 -21.56 -11.31 4.66
N HIS A 86 -22.06 -12.04 3.67
CA HIS A 86 -21.58 -11.91 2.30
C HIS A 86 -21.64 -10.48 1.78
N THR A 87 -20.53 -10.03 1.20
CA THR A 87 -20.39 -8.68 0.66
C THR A 87 -20.81 -8.59 -0.82
N HIS A 88 -20.76 -9.71 -1.55
CA HIS A 88 -21.16 -9.77 -2.95
C HIS A 88 -22.69 -9.57 -3.15
N ASP A 89 -23.50 -10.00 -2.18
CA ASP A 89 -24.95 -9.88 -2.22
C ASP A 89 -25.45 -8.44 -2.04
N THR A 90 -24.69 -7.61 -1.32
CA THR A 90 -25.14 -6.29 -0.86
C THR A 90 -24.43 -5.14 -1.57
N VAL A 91 -23.11 -5.20 -1.64
CA VAL A 91 -22.25 -4.11 -2.14
C VAL A 91 -21.36 -4.54 -3.30
N ARG A 92 -21.51 -5.79 -3.78
CA ARG A 92 -20.80 -6.36 -4.93
C ARG A 92 -19.27 -6.26 -4.84
N LEU A 93 -18.72 -6.34 -3.63
CA LEU A 93 -17.26 -6.41 -3.44
C LEU A 93 -16.72 -7.72 -4.02
N THR A 94 -15.45 -7.71 -4.43
CA THR A 94 -14.70 -8.89 -4.88
C THR A 94 -13.86 -9.46 -3.74
N GLN A 95 -13.27 -10.63 -3.97
CA GLN A 95 -12.32 -11.28 -3.06
C GLN A 95 -11.10 -10.42 -2.76
N GLN A 96 -10.76 -9.45 -3.60
CA GLN A 96 -9.70 -8.47 -3.32
C GLN A 96 -10.03 -7.62 -2.08
N LYS A 97 -11.30 -7.29 -1.89
CA LYS A 97 -11.76 -6.34 -0.88
C LYS A 97 -12.31 -7.03 0.37
N SER A 98 -12.77 -8.27 0.25
CA SER A 98 -13.39 -9.03 1.34
C SER A 98 -13.35 -10.53 1.06
N VAL A 99 -12.86 -11.33 2.01
CA VAL A 99 -12.95 -12.79 1.92
C VAL A 99 -14.39 -13.28 1.99
N MET A 100 -15.33 -12.44 2.45
CA MET A 100 -16.77 -12.69 2.47
C MET A 100 -17.43 -12.59 1.08
N SER A 101 -16.67 -12.24 0.05
CA SER A 101 -17.15 -12.23 -1.33
C SER A 101 -16.97 -13.59 -2.00
N TYR A 102 -17.89 -13.95 -2.89
CA TYR A 102 -17.72 -15.04 -3.86
C TYR A 102 -17.27 -14.56 -5.24
N TYR A 103 -17.32 -13.26 -5.53
CA TYR A 103 -16.81 -12.72 -6.79
C TYR A 103 -15.28 -12.70 -6.77
N SER A 104 -14.68 -13.28 -7.81
CA SER A 104 -13.22 -13.28 -7.97
C SER A 104 -12.66 -11.85 -7.97
N GLU A 105 -11.45 -11.73 -7.46
CA GLU A 105 -10.57 -10.56 -7.51
C GLU A 105 -10.38 -10.03 -8.94
N TRP A 106 -10.48 -10.87 -9.98
CA TRP A 106 -10.33 -10.44 -11.38
C TRP A 106 -11.39 -9.41 -11.80
N TYR A 107 -12.56 -9.40 -11.16
CA TYR A 107 -13.59 -8.39 -11.42
C TYR A 107 -13.23 -6.99 -10.90
N SER A 108 -12.10 -6.84 -10.22
CA SER A 108 -11.53 -5.58 -9.76
C SER A 108 -10.07 -5.39 -10.21
N ASP A 109 -9.69 -6.01 -11.33
CA ASP A 109 -8.35 -5.94 -11.96
C ASP A 109 -7.19 -6.45 -11.11
N ALA A 110 -7.49 -7.11 -9.99
CA ALA A 110 -6.50 -7.87 -9.22
C ALA A 110 -6.21 -9.22 -9.88
N ASP A 111 -5.05 -9.79 -9.58
CA ASP A 111 -4.64 -11.12 -10.04
C ASP A 111 -3.76 -11.78 -8.98
N TYR A 112 -4.28 -12.87 -8.41
CA TYR A 112 -3.64 -13.63 -7.35
C TYR A 112 -2.95 -14.90 -7.86
N ALA A 113 -2.83 -15.07 -9.19
CA ALA A 113 -2.19 -16.23 -9.82
C ALA A 113 -2.75 -17.58 -9.31
N GLY A 114 -4.05 -17.63 -9.00
CA GLY A 114 -4.74 -18.81 -8.48
C GLY A 114 -4.58 -19.05 -6.97
N HIS A 115 -3.94 -18.14 -6.24
CA HIS A 115 -3.87 -18.16 -4.78
C HIS A 115 -5.09 -17.46 -4.15
N TYR A 116 -5.32 -17.73 -2.87
CA TYR A 116 -6.45 -17.19 -2.11
C TYR A 116 -6.01 -16.46 -0.84
N ALA A 117 -6.71 -15.37 -0.52
CA ALA A 117 -6.61 -14.69 0.76
C ALA A 117 -7.12 -15.57 1.90
N SER A 118 -6.31 -15.74 2.95
CA SER A 118 -6.65 -16.48 4.18
C SER A 118 -6.61 -15.59 5.44
N THR A 119 -6.72 -14.29 5.24
CA THR A 119 -6.73 -13.26 6.30
C THR A 119 -7.81 -12.23 6.02
N PRO A 120 -8.28 -11.46 7.01
CA PRO A 120 -9.17 -10.32 6.77
C PRO A 120 -8.63 -9.38 5.71
N GLN A 121 -9.44 -9.07 4.69
CA GLN A 121 -9.13 -8.04 3.70
C GLN A 121 -9.70 -6.69 4.13
N LEU A 122 -9.44 -5.64 3.34
CA LEU A 122 -9.72 -4.24 3.67
C LEU A 122 -11.10 -3.98 4.30
N TYR A 123 -12.18 -4.50 3.71
CA TYR A 123 -13.54 -4.29 4.24
C TYR A 123 -13.93 -5.30 5.33
N ASP A 124 -13.26 -6.45 5.41
CA ASP A 124 -13.46 -7.37 6.54
C ASP A 124 -12.89 -6.74 7.82
N ILE A 125 -11.70 -6.12 7.73
CA ILE A 125 -11.09 -5.38 8.83
C ILE A 125 -12.03 -4.25 9.28
N ALA A 126 -12.47 -3.39 8.36
CA ALA A 126 -13.38 -2.30 8.69
C ALA A 126 -14.68 -2.79 9.36
N ALA A 127 -15.26 -3.90 8.88
CA ALA A 127 -16.47 -4.48 9.47
C ALA A 127 -16.23 -5.09 10.86
N LEU A 128 -15.12 -5.82 11.06
CA LEU A 128 -14.73 -6.37 12.35
C LEU A 128 -14.48 -5.25 13.37
N GLN A 129 -13.78 -4.20 12.97
CA GLN A 129 -13.50 -3.05 13.83
C GLN A 129 -14.75 -2.24 14.14
N TYR A 130 -15.70 -2.15 13.22
CA TYR A 130 -17.01 -1.56 13.51
C TYR A 130 -17.77 -2.34 14.59
N LEU A 131 -17.73 -3.67 14.55
CA LEU A 131 -18.44 -4.52 15.51
C LEU A 131 -17.75 -4.64 16.87
N TYR A 132 -16.42 -4.72 16.88
CA TYR A 132 -15.64 -5.11 18.06
C TYR A 132 -14.63 -4.05 18.50
N GLY A 133 -14.45 -2.98 17.73
CA GLY A 133 -13.41 -1.97 17.93
C GLY A 133 -12.05 -2.41 17.38
N PRO A 134 -11.22 -1.47 16.89
CA PRO A 134 -9.87 -1.75 16.41
C PRO A 134 -8.96 -2.20 17.55
N ASN A 135 -8.09 -3.18 17.26
CA ASN A 135 -7.06 -3.61 18.19
C ASN A 135 -5.84 -2.69 18.10
N MET A 136 -5.81 -1.67 18.96
CA MET A 136 -4.73 -0.68 19.04
C MET A 136 -3.48 -1.17 19.80
N SER A 137 -3.37 -2.48 20.07
CA SER A 137 -2.19 -3.09 20.71
C SER A 137 -1.38 -3.98 19.75
N THR A 138 -1.87 -4.18 18.54
CA THR A 138 -1.20 -4.97 17.51
C THR A 138 -0.19 -4.12 16.80
N ARG A 139 1.10 -4.48 16.87
CA ARG A 139 2.19 -3.80 16.14
C ARG A 139 2.17 -2.30 16.45
N THR A 140 2.67 -1.94 17.62
CA THR A 140 2.77 -0.53 18.06
C THR A 140 4.22 -0.06 18.03
N GLY A 141 5.09 -0.83 17.38
CA GLY A 141 6.52 -0.57 17.27
C GLY A 141 6.85 -0.18 15.85
N ASN A 142 8.14 -0.03 15.56
CA ASN A 142 8.55 0.17 14.17
C ASN A 142 8.60 -1.19 13.49
N ASP A 143 7.56 -1.51 12.73
CA ASP A 143 7.34 -2.82 12.15
C ASP A 143 7.81 -2.87 10.68
N ILE A 144 8.51 -3.95 10.31
CA ILE A 144 9.01 -4.16 8.94
C ILE A 144 8.22 -5.29 8.30
N TYR A 145 7.51 -4.97 7.23
CA TYR A 145 6.75 -5.89 6.41
C TYR A 145 7.61 -6.32 5.22
N THR A 146 8.31 -7.45 5.38
CA THR A 146 9.16 -8.03 4.34
C THR A 146 8.65 -9.38 3.85
N TYR A 147 8.79 -9.62 2.54
CA TYR A 147 8.43 -10.88 1.90
C TYR A 147 9.55 -11.28 0.94
N SER A 148 10.30 -12.33 1.28
CA SER A 148 11.43 -12.84 0.49
C SER A 148 11.06 -13.93 -0.52
N SER A 149 9.78 -14.33 -0.58
CA SER A 149 9.24 -15.34 -1.49
C SER A 149 7.95 -14.82 -2.15
N HIS A 150 7.11 -15.71 -2.70
CA HIS A 150 5.76 -15.37 -3.18
C HIS A 150 5.08 -14.39 -2.23
N ALA A 151 4.75 -13.21 -2.74
CA ALA A 151 4.10 -12.17 -1.95
C ALA A 151 2.75 -12.68 -1.43
N PRO A 152 2.40 -12.42 -0.16
CA PRO A 152 1.13 -12.87 0.38
C PRO A 152 -0.04 -12.07 -0.22
N ILE A 153 -1.25 -12.51 0.11
CA ILE A 153 -2.49 -11.76 -0.12
C ILE A 153 -3.02 -11.35 1.26
N LEU A 154 -2.87 -10.08 1.62
CA LEU A 154 -3.25 -9.57 2.93
C LEU A 154 -3.60 -8.08 2.91
N CYS A 155 -4.28 -7.66 3.98
CA CYS A 155 -4.45 -6.26 4.33
C CYS A 155 -3.70 -5.98 5.64
N ILE A 156 -2.83 -4.97 5.62
CA ILE A 156 -1.99 -4.59 6.75
C ILE A 156 -2.85 -3.81 7.75
N TRP A 157 -2.85 -4.29 8.99
CA TRP A 157 -3.29 -3.53 10.16
C TRP A 157 -2.06 -3.23 10.99
N ASP A 158 -1.77 -1.96 11.22
CA ASP A 158 -0.71 -1.51 12.11
C ASP A 158 -1.30 -0.42 13.01
N ALA A 159 -0.98 -0.44 14.30
CA ALA A 159 -1.65 0.42 15.27
C ALA A 159 -0.87 1.71 15.55
N ASP A 160 0.45 1.66 15.47
CA ASP A 160 1.34 2.79 15.77
C ASP A 160 2.80 2.41 15.44
N GLY A 161 3.64 3.39 15.16
CA GLY A 161 5.03 3.10 14.81
C GLY A 161 5.58 3.97 13.71
N ILE A 162 6.79 3.63 13.26
CA ILE A 162 7.35 4.07 11.99
C ILE A 162 7.66 2.80 11.21
N ASP A 163 6.82 2.50 10.23
CA ASP A 163 6.73 1.21 9.60
C ASP A 163 7.30 1.22 8.18
N THR A 164 7.75 0.05 7.75
CA THR A 164 8.42 -0.10 6.45
C THR A 164 7.84 -1.26 5.67
N LEU A 165 7.42 -0.99 4.42
CA LEU A 165 7.25 -2.03 3.41
C LEU A 165 8.60 -2.32 2.76
N ASP A 166 9.21 -3.45 3.10
CA ASP A 166 10.53 -3.84 2.57
C ASP A 166 10.39 -4.96 1.54
N PHE A 167 10.41 -4.57 0.27
CA PHE A 167 10.32 -5.47 -0.87
C PHE A 167 11.63 -5.56 -1.66
N SER A 168 12.77 -5.29 -1.01
CA SER A 168 14.12 -5.36 -1.58
C SER A 168 14.52 -6.71 -2.16
N HIS A 169 13.79 -7.78 -1.82
CA HIS A 169 14.01 -9.13 -2.35
C HIS A 169 13.16 -9.47 -3.58
N GLN A 170 12.29 -8.57 -4.02
CA GLN A 170 11.47 -8.77 -5.20
C GLN A 170 12.24 -8.41 -6.48
N THR A 171 11.98 -9.15 -7.55
CA THR A 171 12.69 -8.98 -8.84
C THR A 171 11.76 -8.54 -9.97
N GLN A 172 10.45 -8.61 -9.75
CA GLN A 172 9.44 -8.12 -10.67
C GLN A 172 9.22 -6.64 -10.43
N ASP A 173 8.80 -5.92 -11.46
CA ASP A 173 8.29 -4.56 -11.34
C ASP A 173 7.14 -4.51 -10.33
N GLN A 174 7.24 -3.59 -9.37
CA GLN A 174 6.27 -3.42 -8.29
C GLN A 174 5.51 -2.11 -8.42
N VAL A 175 4.32 -2.09 -7.83
CA VAL A 175 3.63 -0.84 -7.50
C VAL A 175 3.38 -0.84 -6.01
N ILE A 176 4.03 0.07 -5.29
CA ILE A 176 3.98 0.21 -3.85
C ILE A 176 3.24 1.51 -3.55
N ASN A 177 2.15 1.42 -2.79
CA ASN A 177 1.35 2.59 -2.39
C ASN A 177 1.17 2.60 -0.87
N LEU A 178 1.68 3.64 -0.22
CA LEU A 178 1.64 3.82 1.24
C LEU A 178 0.35 4.49 1.73
N THR A 179 -0.57 4.86 0.84
CA THR A 179 -1.82 5.51 1.21
C THR A 179 -2.78 4.51 1.86
N SER A 180 -3.39 4.89 2.99
CA SER A 180 -4.40 4.09 3.67
C SER A 180 -5.58 3.73 2.74
N GLY A 181 -5.97 2.46 2.73
CA GLY A 181 -7.03 1.93 1.87
C GLY A 181 -6.61 1.65 0.42
N SER A 182 -5.34 1.87 0.06
CA SER A 182 -4.81 1.57 -1.26
C SER A 182 -4.40 0.10 -1.40
N PHE A 183 -4.10 -0.28 -2.65
CA PHE A 183 -3.61 -1.60 -3.03
C PHE A 183 -2.26 -1.46 -3.73
N SER A 184 -1.41 -2.47 -3.53
CA SER A 184 -0.08 -2.60 -4.14
C SER A 184 0.00 -3.87 -4.98
N HIS A 185 0.94 -3.90 -5.94
CA HIS A 185 1.24 -5.02 -6.83
C HIS A 185 2.64 -5.53 -6.50
N ILE A 186 2.73 -6.61 -5.73
CA ILE A 186 3.99 -7.08 -5.13
C ILE A 186 4.29 -8.49 -5.62
N GLY A 187 5.54 -8.73 -6.03
CA GLY A 187 6.04 -10.06 -6.39
C GLY A 187 5.35 -10.71 -7.58
N GLY A 188 4.99 -9.92 -8.59
CA GLY A 188 4.32 -10.39 -9.81
C GLY A 188 2.80 -10.61 -9.67
N LEU A 189 2.23 -10.36 -8.50
CA LEU A 189 0.77 -10.34 -8.29
C LEU A 189 0.22 -8.93 -8.46
N LYS A 190 -1.09 -8.83 -8.69
CA LYS A 190 -1.80 -7.54 -8.78
C LYS A 190 -2.79 -7.37 -7.64
N GLY A 191 -2.58 -6.36 -6.80
CA GLY A 191 -3.57 -5.91 -5.82
C GLY A 191 -3.67 -6.85 -4.62
N ASN A 192 -2.55 -7.51 -4.29
CA ASN A 192 -2.44 -8.55 -3.28
C ASN A 192 -2.10 -7.99 -1.89
N ILE A 193 -1.43 -6.84 -1.81
CA ILE A 193 -1.18 -6.15 -0.54
C ILE A 193 -2.06 -4.91 -0.50
N SER A 194 -2.69 -4.66 0.64
CA SER A 194 -3.41 -3.42 0.92
C SER A 194 -3.10 -2.90 2.31
N ILE A 195 -3.36 -1.63 2.56
CA ILE A 195 -3.22 -1.00 3.87
C ILE A 195 -4.63 -0.71 4.41
N ALA A 196 -4.94 -1.14 5.63
CA ALA A 196 -6.26 -0.93 6.21
C ALA A 196 -6.57 0.56 6.42
N TYR A 197 -7.85 0.90 6.49
CA TYR A 197 -8.26 2.29 6.78
C TYR A 197 -7.75 2.73 8.16
N GLY A 198 -7.16 3.92 8.23
CA GLY A 198 -6.62 4.50 9.46
C GLY A 198 -5.20 4.05 9.82
N VAL A 199 -4.61 3.12 9.07
CA VAL A 199 -3.20 2.73 9.20
C VAL A 199 -2.33 3.72 8.43
N VAL A 200 -1.21 4.11 9.03
CA VAL A 200 -0.14 4.88 8.38
C VAL A 200 1.05 3.94 8.22
N ILE A 201 1.69 3.97 7.05
CA ILE A 201 2.97 3.31 6.81
C ILE A 201 3.90 4.37 6.22
N GLU A 202 5.07 4.57 6.83
CA GLU A 202 5.94 5.70 6.53
C GLU A 202 6.93 5.39 5.42
N ASN A 203 7.41 4.16 5.31
CA ASN A 203 8.57 3.86 4.47
C ASN A 203 8.30 2.74 3.47
N ALA A 204 8.98 2.81 2.33
CA ALA A 204 8.98 1.76 1.32
C ALA A 204 10.38 1.56 0.73
N ILE A 205 10.71 0.28 0.48
CA ILE A 205 11.90 -0.13 -0.25
C ILE A 205 11.43 -1.03 -1.39
N GLY A 206 11.69 -0.59 -2.63
CA GLY A 206 11.51 -1.37 -3.84
C GLY A 206 12.58 -2.46 -3.99
N GLY A 207 12.51 -3.19 -5.09
CA GLY A 207 13.30 -4.38 -5.39
C GLY A 207 14.37 -4.12 -6.45
N SER A 208 14.55 -5.11 -7.34
CA SER A 208 15.43 -5.00 -8.50
C SER A 208 14.69 -4.82 -9.83
N GLY A 209 13.38 -4.60 -9.78
CA GLY A 209 12.52 -4.34 -10.95
C GLY A 209 12.39 -2.83 -11.18
N ASN A 210 11.67 -2.43 -12.22
CA ASN A 210 11.35 -1.01 -12.43
C ASN A 210 10.11 -0.66 -11.61
N ASP A 211 10.31 -0.14 -10.41
CA ASP A 211 9.25 -0.02 -9.42
C ASP A 211 8.58 1.36 -9.44
N GLN A 212 7.33 1.40 -8.98
CA GLN A 212 6.59 2.63 -8.74
C GLN A 212 6.30 2.75 -7.25
N LEU A 213 6.85 3.76 -6.60
CA LEU A 213 6.69 4.02 -5.18
C LEU A 213 5.89 5.32 -4.97
N TRP A 214 4.73 5.18 -4.37
CA TRP A 214 3.83 6.27 -4.02
C TRP A 214 3.75 6.38 -2.50
N GLY A 215 4.26 7.48 -1.96
CA GLY A 215 4.11 7.82 -0.56
C GLY A 215 2.67 8.21 -0.20
N ASN A 216 2.51 8.84 0.95
CA ASN A 216 1.23 9.31 1.45
C ASN A 216 1.30 10.80 1.79
N LYS A 217 0.67 11.22 2.89
CA LYS A 217 0.60 12.62 3.30
C LYS A 217 1.52 12.95 4.48
N GLU A 218 2.18 11.92 5.00
CA GLU A 218 3.12 11.99 6.12
C GLU A 218 4.54 11.97 5.57
N VAL A 219 5.54 12.23 6.41
CA VAL A 219 6.95 12.18 5.99
C VAL A 219 7.33 10.73 5.63
N ASN A 220 7.70 10.50 4.38
CA ASN A 220 8.08 9.19 3.88
C ASN A 220 9.58 9.04 3.62
N VAL A 221 10.08 7.81 3.79
CA VAL A 221 11.40 7.37 3.32
C VAL A 221 11.17 6.35 2.20
N LEU A 222 11.48 6.74 0.96
CA LEU A 222 11.28 5.90 -0.22
C LEU A 222 12.62 5.58 -0.87
N ALA A 223 12.88 4.29 -1.08
CA ALA A 223 14.06 3.81 -1.79
C ALA A 223 13.65 2.92 -2.97
N GLY A 224 13.98 3.31 -4.19
CA GLY A 224 13.64 2.58 -5.42
C GLY A 224 14.34 1.22 -5.48
N GLY A 225 15.67 1.22 -5.41
CA GLY A 225 16.47 0.01 -5.38
C GLY A 225 17.36 -0.10 -6.61
N ASP A 226 17.31 -1.24 -7.30
CA ASP A 226 17.89 -1.37 -8.63
C ASP A 226 16.75 -1.31 -9.65
N GLY A 227 16.91 -0.58 -10.75
CA GLY A 227 15.87 -0.48 -11.78
C GLY A 227 15.65 0.97 -12.20
N ASP A 228 14.87 1.18 -13.26
CA ASP A 228 14.43 2.51 -13.65
C ASP A 228 13.17 2.87 -12.86
N ASP A 229 13.34 3.36 -11.63
CA ASP A 229 12.25 3.53 -10.67
C ASP A 229 11.52 4.87 -10.80
N LYS A 230 10.24 4.89 -10.40
CA LYS A 230 9.43 6.11 -10.27
C LYS A 230 9.03 6.31 -8.82
N LEU A 231 9.36 7.47 -8.26
CA LEU A 231 9.10 7.81 -6.87
C LEU A 231 8.31 9.10 -6.78
N SER A 232 7.27 9.12 -5.95
CA SER A 232 6.60 10.35 -5.49
C SER A 232 6.41 10.26 -3.99
N GLY A 233 6.94 11.24 -3.26
CA GLY A 233 6.79 11.33 -1.81
C GLY A 233 5.34 11.60 -1.40
N GLY A 234 4.63 12.41 -2.19
CA GLY A 234 3.33 12.95 -1.81
C GLY A 234 3.53 14.20 -0.96
N ASN A 235 2.61 14.49 -0.05
CA ASN A 235 2.82 15.58 0.90
C ASN A 235 3.74 15.12 2.02
N GLY A 236 4.59 16.01 2.51
CA GLY A 236 5.53 15.66 3.55
C GLY A 236 6.77 16.49 3.42
N ALA A 237 7.85 16.05 4.06
CA ALA A 237 9.20 16.52 3.78
C ALA A 237 10.02 15.26 3.56
N ASP A 238 9.86 14.68 2.37
CA ASP A 238 10.17 13.29 2.13
C ASP A 238 11.64 13.08 1.83
N HIS A 239 12.10 11.85 2.07
CA HIS A 239 13.46 11.43 1.82
C HIS A 239 13.46 10.36 0.73
N LEU A 240 14.03 10.70 -0.43
CA LEU A 240 13.93 9.91 -1.64
C LEU A 240 15.31 9.43 -2.09
N TRP A 241 15.43 8.13 -2.36
CA TRP A 241 16.58 7.48 -2.99
C TRP A 241 16.12 6.77 -4.25
N GLY A 242 16.66 7.15 -5.40
CA GLY A 242 16.39 6.44 -6.66
C GLY A 242 17.13 5.09 -6.70
N GLY A 243 18.39 5.07 -6.27
CA GLY A 243 19.23 3.88 -6.31
C GLY A 243 19.98 3.72 -7.65
N LYS A 244 20.10 2.49 -8.16
CA LYS A 244 20.75 2.22 -9.46
C LYS A 244 19.71 2.27 -10.57
N GLY A 245 20.07 2.86 -11.73
CA GLY A 245 19.18 2.99 -12.88
C GLY A 245 18.83 4.45 -13.13
N ASN A 246 17.95 4.69 -14.11
CA ASN A 246 17.48 6.01 -14.50
C ASN A 246 16.14 6.28 -13.80
N ASN A 247 16.20 6.98 -12.67
CA ASN A 247 15.04 7.16 -11.82
C ASN A 247 14.29 8.43 -12.15
N THR A 248 12.99 8.45 -11.84
CA THR A 248 12.14 9.63 -11.99
C THR A 248 11.50 10.00 -10.67
N PHE A 249 11.78 11.21 -10.19
CA PHE A 249 11.16 11.80 -8.99
C PHE A 249 10.02 12.70 -9.42
N ILE A 250 8.78 12.33 -9.09
CA ILE A 250 7.55 12.91 -9.63
C ILE A 250 6.87 13.77 -8.57
N TYR A 251 6.52 15.00 -8.94
CA TYR A 251 5.74 15.91 -8.12
C TYR A 251 4.39 16.16 -8.80
N HIS A 252 3.30 15.79 -8.12
CA HIS A 252 1.92 15.90 -8.61
C HIS A 252 1.25 17.20 -8.21
N HIS A 253 1.61 17.73 -7.03
CA HIS A 253 1.07 18.96 -6.46
C HIS A 253 2.19 19.88 -5.93
N ILE A 254 1.92 21.19 -5.85
CA ILE A 254 2.89 22.14 -5.27
C ILE A 254 3.15 21.79 -3.80
N GLU A 255 2.11 21.30 -3.12
CA GLU A 255 2.13 20.88 -1.72
C GLU A 255 2.98 19.64 -1.46
N ASP A 256 3.46 18.96 -2.51
CA ASP A 256 4.37 17.82 -2.37
C ASP A 256 5.77 18.28 -1.92
N SER A 257 6.12 19.56 -2.11
CA SER A 257 7.44 20.06 -1.69
C SER A 257 7.45 21.55 -1.38
N LEU A 258 6.65 21.95 -0.40
CA LEU A 258 6.60 23.34 0.04
C LEU A 258 7.96 23.80 0.58
N THR A 259 8.26 25.09 0.48
CA THR A 259 9.50 25.66 1.03
C THR A 259 9.71 25.42 2.54
N THR A 260 8.63 25.18 3.29
CA THR A 260 8.64 24.84 4.72
C THR A 260 8.78 23.34 5.01
N SER A 261 8.54 22.48 4.03
CA SER A 261 8.56 21.02 4.14
C SER A 261 9.14 20.40 2.87
N ALA A 262 10.27 20.95 2.39
CA ALA A 262 10.85 20.54 1.12
C ALA A 262 11.47 19.13 1.20
N ASP A 263 11.20 18.32 0.19
CA ASP A 263 11.76 16.99 -0.01
C ASP A 263 13.26 17.05 -0.22
N THR A 264 13.90 15.92 0.07
CA THR A 264 15.32 15.71 -0.19
C THR A 264 15.53 14.45 -1.01
N ILE A 265 16.09 14.63 -2.21
CA ILE A 265 16.59 13.54 -3.05
C ILE A 265 18.07 13.34 -2.72
N HIS A 266 18.42 12.15 -2.22
CA HIS A 266 19.73 11.91 -1.59
C HIS A 266 20.80 11.43 -2.56
N ASP A 267 20.43 10.86 -3.71
CA ASP A 267 21.36 10.18 -4.61
C ASP A 267 21.17 10.54 -6.09
N PHE A 268 20.57 11.70 -6.36
CA PHE A 268 20.30 12.19 -7.73
C PHE A 268 21.56 12.20 -8.61
N LYS A 269 21.45 11.64 -9.81
CA LYS A 269 22.51 11.63 -10.84
C LYS A 269 22.04 12.35 -12.08
N SER A 270 22.55 13.56 -12.30
CA SER A 270 22.17 14.44 -13.43
C SER A 270 22.32 13.81 -14.83
N GLY A 271 23.12 12.74 -15.00
CA GLY A 271 23.24 12.02 -16.27
C GLY A 271 22.17 10.93 -16.50
N GLU A 272 21.50 10.49 -15.44
CA GLU A 272 20.63 9.30 -15.42
C GLU A 272 19.22 9.70 -15.00
N ASP A 273 19.08 10.33 -13.83
CA ASP A 273 17.81 10.62 -13.20
C ASP A 273 17.09 11.87 -13.77
N LYS A 274 15.78 11.93 -13.52
CA LYS A 274 14.88 13.02 -13.89
C LYS A 274 14.03 13.50 -12.72
N ILE A 275 13.72 14.79 -12.72
CA ILE A 275 12.68 15.39 -11.89
C ILE A 275 11.48 15.67 -12.80
N ASP A 276 10.33 15.06 -12.53
CA ASP A 276 9.12 15.25 -13.30
C ASP A 276 8.22 16.30 -12.65
N LEU A 277 8.13 17.46 -13.30
CA LEU A 277 7.24 18.57 -12.95
C LEU A 277 6.11 18.72 -13.97
N SER A 278 6.01 17.82 -14.95
CA SER A 278 4.98 17.88 -15.98
C SER A 278 3.53 17.86 -15.43
N PRO A 279 3.22 17.26 -14.26
CA PRO A 279 1.89 17.38 -13.68
C PRO A 279 1.53 18.80 -13.20
N LEU A 280 2.52 19.65 -12.93
CA LEU A 280 2.38 20.99 -12.37
C LEU A 280 2.36 22.10 -13.43
N ILE A 281 2.82 21.77 -14.64
CA ILE A 281 2.94 22.73 -15.74
C ILE A 281 1.70 22.62 -16.62
N TYR A 282 0.89 23.68 -16.67
CA TYR A 282 -0.35 23.73 -17.45
C TYR A 282 -0.18 24.57 -18.71
N GLY A 283 -0.51 23.99 -19.88
CA GLY A 283 -0.50 24.70 -21.16
C GLY A 283 0.87 24.70 -21.85
N ASN A 284 1.18 25.75 -22.62
CA ASN A 284 2.47 25.94 -23.29
C ASN A 284 3.41 26.82 -22.43
N GLU A 285 3.42 26.60 -21.12
CA GLU A 285 4.31 27.35 -20.24
C GLU A 285 5.74 26.85 -20.42
N ASP A 286 6.61 27.72 -20.92
CA ASP A 286 8.04 27.45 -20.98
C ASP A 286 8.62 27.45 -19.56
N ILE A 287 9.72 26.72 -19.36
CA ILE A 287 10.49 26.74 -18.12
C ILE A 287 11.86 27.38 -18.36
N ALA A 288 12.33 28.20 -17.43
CA ALA A 288 13.70 28.71 -17.46
C ALA A 288 14.45 28.37 -16.18
N LEU A 289 15.72 27.99 -16.35
CA LEU A 289 16.70 28.05 -15.29
C LEU A 289 17.25 29.48 -15.22
N VAL A 290 17.12 30.12 -14.07
CA VAL A 290 17.49 31.52 -13.86
C VAL A 290 18.43 31.69 -12.67
N ASP A 291 19.34 32.67 -12.76
CA ASP A 291 20.19 33.06 -11.62
C ASP A 291 19.39 33.85 -10.55
N LYS A 292 18.28 34.45 -10.96
CA LYS A 292 17.37 35.25 -10.12
C LYS A 292 15.97 35.25 -10.72
N PHE A 293 14.93 35.15 -9.89
CA PHE A 293 13.54 35.28 -10.35
C PHE A 293 13.26 36.66 -10.96
N SER A 294 12.47 36.69 -12.05
CA SER A 294 12.43 37.83 -12.96
C SER A 294 11.06 38.27 -13.51
N PHE A 295 9.91 37.78 -13.02
CA PHE A 295 8.58 38.19 -13.53
C PHE A 295 8.44 38.03 -15.05
N SER A 296 9.14 37.06 -15.61
CA SER A 296 9.16 36.74 -17.04
C SER A 296 7.82 36.21 -17.57
N GLY A 297 6.93 35.77 -16.69
CA GLY A 297 5.61 35.21 -17.02
C GLY A 297 5.65 33.73 -17.41
N GLN A 298 6.79 33.06 -17.20
CA GLN A 298 6.99 31.63 -17.37
C GLN A 298 7.41 31.00 -16.03
N THR A 299 7.35 29.67 -15.90
CA THR A 299 7.86 28.98 -14.69
C THR A 299 9.38 29.16 -14.62
N GLU A 300 9.89 29.55 -13.46
CA GLU A 300 11.32 29.78 -13.23
C GLU A 300 11.87 28.84 -12.15
N ILE A 301 13.01 28.21 -12.45
CA ILE A 301 13.78 27.42 -11.48
C ILE A 301 15.08 28.15 -11.18
N MET A 302 15.28 28.48 -9.90
CA MET A 302 16.56 28.94 -9.37
C MET A 302 17.26 27.78 -8.67
N GLN A 303 18.55 27.60 -8.93
CA GLN A 303 19.37 26.61 -8.23
C GLN A 303 20.45 27.29 -7.38
N LYS A 304 20.65 26.81 -6.15
CA LYS A 304 21.67 27.35 -5.24
C LYS A 304 22.33 26.23 -4.44
N TYR A 305 23.65 26.13 -4.53
CA TYR A 305 24.43 25.22 -3.70
C TYR A 305 24.85 25.87 -2.37
N ASP A 306 24.67 25.13 -1.27
CA ASP A 306 25.17 25.48 0.06
C ASP A 306 26.32 24.52 0.42
N GLU A 307 27.53 25.06 0.43
CA GLU A 307 28.77 24.32 0.72
C GLU A 307 28.83 23.74 2.15
N VAL A 308 28.14 24.35 3.12
CA VAL A 308 28.19 23.92 4.52
C VAL A 308 27.25 22.74 4.74
N ARG A 309 26.07 22.79 4.12
CA ARG A 309 25.06 21.72 4.21
C ARG A 309 25.29 20.60 3.21
N ASP A 310 26.11 20.86 2.19
CA ASP A 310 26.28 20.00 1.02
C ASP A 310 24.93 19.69 0.35
N ILE A 311 24.15 20.74 0.10
CA ILE A 311 22.81 20.66 -0.50
C ILE A 311 22.71 21.63 -1.67
N THR A 312 22.20 21.15 -2.80
CA THR A 312 21.72 22.00 -3.89
C THR A 312 20.21 22.19 -3.75
N TYR A 313 19.79 23.44 -3.55
CA TYR A 313 18.38 23.83 -3.51
C TYR A 313 17.89 24.15 -4.90
N LEU A 314 16.79 23.54 -5.31
CA LEU A 314 15.98 23.95 -6.46
C LEU A 314 14.76 24.67 -5.92
N MET A 315 14.60 25.93 -6.29
CA MET A 315 13.49 26.78 -5.90
C MET A 315 12.69 27.06 -7.16
N VAL A 316 11.41 26.67 -7.15
CA VAL A 316 10.53 26.76 -8.31
C VAL A 316 9.46 27.80 -8.03
N ASP A 317 9.33 28.75 -8.96
CA ASP A 317 8.28 29.76 -9.00
C ASP A 317 7.40 29.45 -10.21
N PHE A 318 6.19 28.93 -9.97
CA PHE A 318 5.26 28.53 -11.03
C PHE A 318 4.42 29.71 -11.49
N ASP A 319 3.95 30.53 -10.56
CA ASP A 319 2.96 31.56 -10.86
C ASP A 319 3.58 32.88 -11.31
N ASN A 320 4.86 33.08 -11.01
CA ASN A 320 5.67 34.24 -11.35
C ASN A 320 4.97 35.56 -11.00
N LYS A 321 4.22 35.56 -9.87
CA LYS A 321 3.50 36.74 -9.36
C LYS A 321 4.24 37.40 -8.20
N ARG A 322 5.16 36.69 -7.54
CA ARG A 322 6.03 37.23 -6.47
C ARG A 322 7.47 36.75 -6.67
N HIS A 323 8.46 37.46 -6.12
CA HIS A 323 9.85 36.98 -6.11
C HIS A 323 10.06 35.91 -5.00
N GLU A 324 9.16 34.94 -4.90
CA GLU A 324 9.14 33.92 -3.87
C GLU A 324 8.97 32.56 -4.56
N ALA A 325 9.59 31.52 -4.00
CA ALA A 325 9.43 30.17 -4.53
C ALA A 325 8.14 29.56 -3.98
N ASP A 326 7.37 28.93 -4.86
CA ASP A 326 6.18 28.15 -4.51
C ASP A 326 6.57 26.77 -3.98
N MET A 327 7.60 26.17 -4.57
CA MET A 327 8.11 24.84 -4.26
C MET A 327 9.63 24.86 -4.08
N MET A 328 10.15 23.96 -3.24
CA MET A 328 11.57 23.73 -3.09
C MET A 328 11.88 22.24 -3.05
N ILE A 329 12.88 21.82 -3.82
CA ILE A 329 13.44 20.47 -3.82
C ILE A 329 14.90 20.56 -3.40
N LYS A 330 15.33 19.69 -2.48
CA LYS A 330 16.73 19.61 -2.04
C LYS A 330 17.39 18.40 -2.70
N LEU A 331 18.60 18.60 -3.21
CA LEU A 331 19.45 17.51 -3.70
C LEU A 331 20.70 17.44 -2.82
N THR A 332 20.99 16.26 -2.26
CA THR A 332 22.26 16.04 -1.54
C THR A 332 23.43 16.13 -2.51
N GLY A 333 24.44 16.91 -2.14
CA GLY A 333 25.63 17.17 -2.92
C GLY A 333 25.58 18.43 -3.79
N LYS A 334 26.71 18.70 -4.44
CA LYS A 334 26.86 19.79 -5.42
C LYS A 334 26.34 19.36 -6.79
N HIS A 335 25.25 19.98 -7.23
CA HIS A 335 24.66 19.76 -8.55
C HIS A 335 24.65 21.06 -9.37
N GLN A 336 24.73 20.89 -10.69
CA GLN A 336 24.46 21.96 -11.65
C GLN A 336 23.54 21.36 -12.72
N LEU A 337 22.24 21.60 -12.59
CA LEU A 337 21.24 21.03 -13.48
C LEU A 337 21.02 21.89 -14.72
N THR A 338 20.58 21.21 -15.77
CA THR A 338 20.11 21.77 -17.04
C THR A 338 18.66 21.35 -17.27
N LEU A 339 17.99 21.94 -18.26
CA LEU A 339 16.61 21.56 -18.58
C LEU A 339 16.46 20.08 -18.97
N ASN A 340 17.53 19.42 -19.42
CA ASN A 340 17.51 17.99 -19.71
C ASN A 340 17.28 17.12 -18.46
N ASN A 341 17.43 17.67 -17.26
CA ASN A 341 17.16 16.95 -16.01
C ASN A 341 15.69 16.94 -15.62
N PHE A 342 14.86 17.67 -16.34
CA PHE A 342 13.45 17.85 -16.00
C PHE A 342 12.55 17.25 -17.08
N ILE A 343 11.45 16.63 -16.65
CA ILE A 343 10.32 16.32 -17.51
C ILE A 343 9.27 17.42 -17.26
N ILE A 344 8.92 18.14 -18.32
CA ILE A 344 8.15 19.41 -18.21
C ILE A 344 6.95 19.49 -19.16
N ASN A 345 6.87 18.57 -20.12
CA ASN A 345 5.69 18.39 -20.96
C ASN A 345 5.18 16.98 -20.69
N PRO A 346 3.85 16.78 -20.63
CA PRO A 346 3.32 15.43 -20.68
C PRO A 346 3.87 14.79 -21.95
N LEU A 347 4.54 13.64 -21.82
CA LEU A 347 4.89 12.83 -22.98
C LEU A 347 3.60 12.65 -23.79
N LEU A 348 3.57 13.23 -24.99
CA LEU A 348 2.51 12.96 -25.95
C LEU A 348 2.61 11.46 -26.25
N THR A 349 1.85 10.65 -25.52
CA THR A 349 1.70 9.23 -25.83
C THR A 349 1.08 9.17 -27.22
N THR A 350 1.88 8.76 -28.20
CA THR A 350 1.42 8.45 -29.56
C THR A 350 0.64 7.16 -29.60
#